data_AF-A0A0Q0DTI8-F1
#
_entry.id   AF-A0A0Q0DTI8-F1
#
_cell.length_a   1.000
_cell.length_b   1.000
_cell.length_c   1.000
_cell.angle_alpha   90.00
_cell.angle_beta   90.00
_cell.angle_gamma   90.00
#
_symmetry.space_group_name_H-M   'P 1'
#
loop_
_entity.id
_entity.type
_entity.pdbx_description
1 polymer ?
#
loop_
_entity_poly.entity_id
_entity_poly.type
_entity_poly.pdbx_seq_one_letter_code
_entity_poly.pdbx_strand_id
1 'polypeptide(L)'
;MSWNAGFQVNDDLNLHWGDQIRLQWRQINSDDVAAQQELIVPIDNNIIQSQGTGAAIPVYFTVSRAGNPNTVKSPIQPVTVRSREEQPGGQDGLAGPTFKLTPNGVLGPNENPDGSDVKILPYVNMIDGQRITFTFKGFDQSNNPIEAATYTSTRKVDEVDMLEGHVFTVPFYNIRIICTGFAEASYTVSPIEGSNQSPANSTVTRVPVLMLKPSDVTCLVR
;
A
#
# COMPACT_ATOMS: atom_id res chain seq x y z
N MET A 1 21.95 19.55 -7.72
CA MET A 1 23.30 19.13 -8.18
C MET A 1 23.84 20.25 -9.07
N SER A 2 25.06 20.19 -9.59
CA SER A 2 25.62 21.26 -10.47
C SER A 2 25.95 20.71 -11.85
N TRP A 3 25.79 21.52 -12.89
CA TRP A 3 26.19 21.22 -14.27
C TRP A 3 27.65 20.73 -14.35
N ASN A 4 27.90 19.73 -15.19
CA ASN A 4 29.26 19.25 -15.45
C ASN A 4 29.86 19.99 -16.65
N ALA A 5 30.86 20.84 -16.39
CA ALA A 5 31.55 21.61 -17.43
C ALA A 5 32.32 20.76 -18.47
N GLY A 6 32.44 19.44 -18.26
CA GLY A 6 33.03 18.51 -19.22
C GLY A 6 32.11 18.13 -20.39
N PHE A 7 30.81 18.41 -20.31
CA PHE A 7 29.87 18.20 -21.42
C PHE A 7 30.21 19.10 -22.61
N GLN A 8 30.14 18.51 -23.81
CA GLN A 8 30.35 19.21 -25.07
C GLN A 8 29.18 18.97 -26.02
N VAL A 9 29.00 19.91 -26.96
CA VAL A 9 28.04 19.75 -28.05
C VAL A 9 28.34 18.44 -28.81
N ASN A 10 27.28 17.68 -29.11
CA ASN A 10 27.31 16.34 -29.71
C ASN A 10 27.76 15.20 -28.80
N ASP A 11 27.91 15.41 -27.49
CA ASP A 11 27.98 14.29 -26.55
C ASP A 11 26.65 13.54 -26.52
N ASP A 12 26.69 12.22 -26.65
CA ASP A 12 25.52 11.36 -26.58
C ASP A 12 25.37 10.81 -25.16
N LEU A 13 24.21 11.09 -24.54
CA LEU A 13 23.76 10.47 -23.31
C LEU A 13 23.00 9.19 -23.66
N ASN A 14 23.47 8.05 -23.14
CA ASN A 14 22.78 6.77 -23.26
C ASN A 14 22.17 6.40 -21.92
N LEU A 15 20.86 6.17 -21.86
CA LEU A 15 20.17 5.78 -20.64
C LEU A 15 20.29 4.27 -20.44
N HIS A 16 20.63 3.88 -19.22
CA HIS A 16 20.51 2.52 -18.72
C HIS A 16 19.40 2.48 -17.67
N TRP A 17 18.42 1.61 -17.89
CA TRP A 17 17.27 1.41 -17.00
C TRP A 17 17.11 -0.08 -16.76
N GLY A 18 17.58 -0.57 -15.61
CA GLY A 18 17.65 -2.01 -15.35
C GLY A 18 18.50 -2.71 -16.41
N ASP A 19 17.88 -3.64 -17.12
CA ASP A 19 18.53 -4.42 -18.17
C ASP A 19 18.41 -3.77 -19.56
N GLN A 20 17.73 -2.63 -19.65
CA GLN A 20 17.53 -1.91 -20.90
C GLN A 20 18.54 -0.80 -21.12
N ILE A 21 18.86 -0.58 -22.40
CA ILE A 21 19.73 0.49 -22.86
C ILE A 21 19.01 1.27 -23.96
N ARG A 22 18.84 2.58 -23.74
CA ARG A 22 18.38 3.52 -24.75
C ARG A 22 19.58 4.35 -25.22
N LEU A 23 20.13 3.96 -26.37
CA LEU A 23 21.20 4.69 -27.02
C LEU A 23 20.70 6.05 -27.52
N GLN A 24 21.57 7.05 -27.47
CA GLN A 24 21.28 8.43 -27.87
C GLN A 24 19.96 8.94 -27.28
N TRP A 25 19.75 8.67 -25.99
CA TRP A 25 18.56 9.13 -25.26
C TRP A 25 18.45 10.66 -25.27
N ARG A 26 19.59 11.35 -25.20
CA ARG A 26 19.73 12.79 -25.44
C ARG A 26 21.10 13.07 -26.03
N GLN A 27 21.17 13.93 -27.03
CA GLN A 27 22.43 14.52 -27.48
C GLN A 27 22.56 15.94 -26.94
N ILE A 28 23.69 16.27 -26.33
CA ILE A 28 23.98 17.62 -25.80
C ILE A 28 24.05 18.62 -26.96
N ASN A 29 23.29 19.72 -26.88
CA ASN A 29 23.29 20.78 -27.89
C ASN A 29 23.96 22.07 -27.38
N SER A 30 24.04 23.09 -28.24
CA SER A 30 24.64 24.38 -27.91
C SER A 30 23.93 25.10 -26.76
N ASP A 31 22.61 24.96 -26.66
CA ASP A 31 21.79 25.65 -25.67
C ASP A 31 22.00 25.04 -24.29
N ASP A 32 22.13 23.71 -24.20
CA ASP A 32 22.47 22.99 -22.96
C ASP A 32 23.81 23.52 -22.39
N VAL A 33 24.83 23.63 -23.25
CA VAL A 33 26.17 24.11 -22.85
C VAL A 33 26.16 25.59 -22.48
N ALA A 34 25.38 26.41 -23.19
CA ALA A 34 25.27 27.85 -22.90
C ALA A 34 24.50 28.11 -21.59
N ALA A 35 23.44 27.34 -21.32
CA ALA A 35 22.63 27.49 -20.12
C ALA A 35 23.34 26.99 -18.87
N GLN A 36 24.12 25.90 -18.97
CA GLN A 36 24.81 25.26 -17.84
C GLN A 36 23.86 24.90 -16.69
N GLN A 37 22.67 24.41 -17.03
CA GLN A 37 21.61 24.06 -16.07
C GLN A 37 21.36 22.55 -16.03
N GLU A 38 20.64 22.10 -15.01
CA GLU A 38 20.23 20.70 -14.92
C GLU A 38 19.39 20.29 -16.15
N LEU A 39 19.74 19.14 -16.74
CA LEU A 39 19.02 18.60 -17.88
C LEU A 39 17.82 17.80 -17.40
N ILE A 40 16.63 18.20 -17.86
CA ILE A 40 15.40 17.44 -17.64
C ILE A 40 15.11 16.67 -18.91
N VAL A 41 15.51 15.39 -18.93
CA VAL A 41 15.25 14.49 -20.06
C VAL A 41 14.16 13.50 -19.67
N PRO A 42 13.02 13.45 -20.38
CA PRO A 42 11.95 12.52 -20.07
C PRO A 42 12.36 11.09 -20.39
N ILE A 43 11.94 10.15 -19.54
CA ILE A 43 12.07 8.70 -19.80
C ILE A 43 10.77 8.23 -20.41
N ASP A 44 10.85 7.57 -21.56
CA ASP A 44 9.68 7.06 -22.26
C ASP A 44 8.97 6.01 -21.39
N ASN A 45 7.65 6.13 -21.26
CA ASN A 45 6.84 5.19 -20.49
C ASN A 45 7.01 3.73 -20.96
N ASN A 46 7.25 3.52 -22.25
CA ASN A 46 7.49 2.18 -22.80
C ASN A 46 8.73 1.51 -22.19
N ILE A 47 9.80 2.26 -21.89
CA ILE A 47 11.02 1.73 -21.24
C ILE A 47 10.69 1.27 -19.82
N ILE A 48 9.89 2.05 -19.10
CA ILE A 48 9.46 1.72 -17.74
C ILE A 48 8.58 0.45 -17.76
N GLN A 49 7.61 0.40 -18.67
CA GLN A 49 6.69 -0.73 -18.80
C GLN A 49 7.37 -2.03 -19.25
N SER A 50 8.30 -1.96 -20.22
CA SER A 50 9.05 -3.13 -20.68
C SER A 50 10.00 -3.68 -19.63
N GLN A 51 10.52 -2.84 -18.72
CA GLN A 51 11.32 -3.32 -17.58
C GLN A 51 10.45 -4.06 -16.58
N GLY A 52 9.20 -3.61 -16.43
CA GLY A 52 8.31 -4.03 -15.35
C GLY A 52 8.63 -3.33 -14.04
N THR A 53 8.10 -3.90 -12.97
CA THR A 53 8.24 -3.36 -11.62
C THR A 53 9.54 -3.81 -10.95
N GLY A 54 9.91 -3.16 -9.84
CA GLY A 54 11.07 -3.56 -9.06
C GLY A 54 11.34 -2.61 -7.92
N ALA A 55 11.91 -3.12 -6.84
CA ALA A 55 12.16 -2.31 -5.64
C ALA A 55 13.36 -1.36 -5.79
N ALA A 56 14.33 -1.73 -6.62
CA ALA A 56 15.57 -1.00 -6.81
C ALA A 56 16.14 -1.21 -8.23
N ILE A 57 15.39 -0.82 -9.25
CA ILE A 57 15.86 -0.85 -10.65
C ILE A 57 17.05 0.11 -10.77
N PRO A 58 18.23 -0.35 -11.21
CA PRO A 58 19.39 0.50 -11.35
C PRO A 58 19.23 1.43 -12.56
N VAL A 59 19.26 2.74 -12.32
CA VAL A 59 19.18 3.76 -13.36
C VAL A 59 20.44 4.59 -13.38
N TYR A 60 21.03 4.73 -14.55
CA TYR A 60 22.19 5.61 -14.76
C TYR A 60 22.26 5.98 -16.24
N PHE A 61 23.02 7.01 -16.56
CA PHE A 61 23.39 7.30 -17.93
C PHE A 61 24.90 7.14 -18.14
N THR A 62 25.26 6.91 -19.40
CA THR A 62 26.63 7.01 -19.87
C THR A 62 26.77 8.15 -20.87
N VAL A 63 27.98 8.71 -20.98
CA VAL A 63 28.32 9.77 -21.92
C VAL A 63 29.34 9.20 -22.91
N SER A 64 29.01 9.24 -24.19
CA SER A 64 29.91 8.86 -25.28
C SER A 64 30.15 10.05 -26.21
N ARG A 65 31.38 10.18 -26.71
CA ARG A 65 31.78 11.24 -27.64
C ARG A 65 32.31 10.63 -28.92
N ALA A 66 31.86 11.13 -30.08
CA ALA A 66 32.35 10.68 -31.37
C ALA A 66 33.89 10.81 -31.47
N GLY A 67 34.55 9.75 -31.93
CA GLY A 67 36.01 9.68 -32.01
C GLY A 67 36.74 9.41 -30.68
N ASN A 68 36.03 9.36 -29.54
CA ASN A 68 36.58 8.94 -28.25
C ASN A 68 36.00 7.57 -27.85
N PRO A 69 36.81 6.50 -27.77
CA PRO A 69 36.32 5.18 -27.39
C PRO A 69 35.96 5.09 -25.90
N ASN A 70 36.39 6.04 -25.06
CA ASN A 70 36.13 6.01 -23.63
C ASN A 70 34.74 6.57 -23.32
N THR A 71 33.91 5.73 -22.71
CA THR A 71 32.58 6.10 -22.21
C THR A 71 32.66 6.39 -20.72
N VAL A 72 32.03 7.48 -20.27
CA VAL A 72 31.99 7.85 -18.84
C VAL A 72 30.63 7.46 -18.27
N LYS A 73 30.62 6.90 -17.05
CA LYS A 73 29.42 6.42 -16.37
C LYS A 73 29.04 7.33 -15.20
N SER A 74 27.75 7.67 -15.08
CA SER A 74 27.20 8.35 -13.90
C SER A 74 26.99 7.41 -12.71
N PRO A 75 26.85 7.92 -11.48
CA PRO A 75 26.45 7.10 -10.34
C PRO A 75 25.12 6.37 -10.60
N ILE A 76 24.97 5.17 -10.04
CA ILE A 76 23.74 4.39 -10.13
C ILE A 76 22.73 4.95 -9.13
N GLN A 77 21.56 5.32 -9.63
CA GLN A 77 20.40 5.66 -8.83
C GLN A 77 19.43 4.47 -8.80
N PRO A 78 19.14 3.86 -7.64
CA PRO A 78 18.06 2.89 -7.54
C PRO A 78 16.71 3.59 -7.66
N VAL A 79 15.82 3.04 -8.48
CA VAL A 79 14.45 3.51 -8.68
C VAL A 79 13.46 2.40 -8.36
N THR A 80 12.45 2.71 -7.53
CA THR A 80 11.34 1.81 -7.28
C THR A 80 10.24 2.04 -8.32
N VAL A 81 9.88 0.99 -9.06
CA VAL A 81 8.74 1.00 -9.99
C VAL A 81 7.67 0.08 -9.46
N ARG A 82 6.43 0.57 -9.43
CA ARG A 82 5.27 -0.13 -8.87
C ARG A 82 4.18 -0.23 -9.92
N SER A 83 3.49 -1.37 -9.95
CA SER A 83 2.26 -1.57 -10.69
C SER A 83 1.10 -1.70 -9.71
N ARG A 84 -0.13 -1.43 -10.18
CA ARG A 84 -1.33 -1.58 -9.34
C ARG A 84 -1.61 -3.05 -9.08
N GLU A 85 -1.34 -3.89 -10.07
CA GLU A 85 -1.60 -5.32 -10.10
C GLU A 85 -0.76 -6.10 -9.08
N GLU A 86 0.39 -5.55 -8.67
CA GLU A 86 1.28 -6.14 -7.67
C GLU A 86 1.09 -5.59 -6.25
N GLN A 87 0.22 -4.60 -6.06
CA GLN A 87 -0.10 -4.09 -4.73
C GLN A 87 -0.92 -5.12 -3.93
N PRO A 88 -0.93 -5.05 -2.58
CA PRO A 88 -1.87 -5.85 -1.79
C PRO A 88 -3.31 -5.64 -2.26
N GLY A 89 -4.00 -6.73 -2.56
CA GLY A 89 -5.35 -6.72 -3.17
C GLY A 89 -5.37 -6.63 -4.69
N GLY A 90 -4.21 -6.48 -5.34
CA GLY A 90 -4.08 -6.43 -6.80
C GLY A 90 -4.86 -5.29 -7.44
N GLN A 91 -5.36 -5.52 -8.67
CA GLN A 91 -6.08 -4.51 -9.45
C GLN A 91 -7.33 -3.97 -8.71
N ASP A 92 -8.06 -4.86 -8.04
CA ASP A 92 -9.31 -4.54 -7.35
C ASP A 92 -9.08 -3.89 -5.97
N GLY A 93 -7.88 -4.04 -5.41
CA GLY A 93 -7.54 -3.56 -4.07
C GLY A 93 -8.05 -4.47 -2.96
N LEU A 94 -7.95 -4.01 -1.72
CA LEU A 94 -8.27 -4.80 -0.55
C LEU A 94 -9.77 -4.72 -0.21
N ALA A 95 -10.43 -5.87 -0.15
CA ALA A 95 -11.80 -5.96 0.37
C ALA A 95 -11.82 -5.74 1.88
N GLY A 96 -12.91 -5.16 2.40
CA GLY A 96 -13.12 -4.98 3.82
C GLY A 96 -13.25 -6.31 4.57
N PRO A 97 -13.00 -6.31 5.89
CA PRO A 97 -13.12 -7.52 6.70
C PRO A 97 -14.58 -7.96 6.86
N THR A 98 -14.82 -9.22 7.19
CA THR A 98 -16.17 -9.78 7.38
C THR A 98 -16.46 -10.03 8.85
N PHE A 99 -17.69 -9.72 9.25
CA PHE A 99 -18.18 -9.95 10.61
C PHE A 99 -18.97 -11.25 10.70
N LYS A 100 -18.98 -11.87 11.88
CA LYS A 100 -19.96 -12.90 12.23
C LYS A 100 -21.28 -12.24 12.66
N LEU A 101 -22.26 -12.21 11.78
CA LEU A 101 -23.53 -11.51 11.97
C LEU A 101 -24.69 -12.49 12.20
N THR A 102 -25.77 -11.96 12.78
CA THR A 102 -27.10 -12.61 12.79
C THR A 102 -27.60 -12.82 11.35
N PRO A 103 -28.60 -13.70 11.12
CA PRO A 103 -29.25 -13.84 9.81
C PRO A 103 -29.82 -12.53 9.23
N ASN A 104 -30.12 -11.55 10.09
CA ASN A 104 -30.61 -10.23 9.70
C ASN A 104 -29.49 -9.21 9.44
N GLY A 105 -28.22 -9.63 9.44
CA GLY A 105 -27.08 -8.76 9.14
C GLY A 105 -26.66 -7.84 10.30
N VAL A 106 -27.04 -8.15 11.54
CA VAL A 106 -26.73 -7.35 12.74
C VAL A 106 -25.66 -8.03 13.57
N LEU A 107 -24.73 -7.24 14.13
CA LEU A 107 -23.79 -7.71 15.14
C LEU A 107 -24.54 -7.88 16.48
N GLY A 108 -24.84 -9.14 16.82
CA GLY A 108 -25.68 -9.52 17.95
C GLY A 108 -24.92 -10.30 19.04
N PRO A 109 -25.47 -10.35 20.28
CA PRO A 109 -24.80 -10.92 21.44
C PRO A 109 -24.81 -12.45 21.47
N ASN A 110 -25.65 -13.11 20.66
CA ASN A 110 -25.73 -14.57 20.60
C ASN A 110 -24.62 -15.15 19.72
N GLU A 111 -24.36 -14.50 18.60
CA GLU A 111 -23.32 -14.88 17.65
C GLU A 111 -21.93 -14.49 18.15
N ASN A 112 -21.87 -13.44 18.99
CA ASN A 112 -20.66 -12.80 19.50
C ASN A 112 -20.68 -12.68 21.05
N PRO A 113 -20.77 -13.79 21.80
CA PRO A 113 -20.95 -13.77 23.25
C PRO A 113 -19.72 -13.26 24.02
N ASP A 114 -18.51 -13.50 23.49
CA ASP A 114 -17.23 -13.21 24.15
C ASP A 114 -16.40 -12.14 23.42
N GLY A 115 -17.00 -11.46 22.45
CA GLY A 115 -16.31 -10.61 21.49
C GLY A 115 -16.75 -10.91 20.07
N SER A 116 -16.31 -10.09 19.13
CA SER A 116 -16.65 -10.25 17.72
C SER A 116 -15.41 -10.70 16.96
N ASP A 117 -15.52 -11.87 16.34
CA ASP A 117 -14.53 -12.32 15.37
C ASP A 117 -14.76 -11.58 14.05
N VAL A 118 -13.69 -10.95 13.57
CA VAL A 118 -13.66 -10.17 12.34
C VAL A 118 -12.58 -10.74 11.43
N LYS A 119 -13.01 -11.33 10.30
CA LYS A 119 -12.13 -12.08 9.41
C LYS A 119 -11.65 -11.22 8.24
N ILE A 120 -10.35 -11.16 8.04
CA ILE A 120 -9.73 -10.71 6.80
C ILE A 120 -9.49 -11.95 5.94
N LEU A 121 -10.10 -12.00 4.75
CA LEU A 121 -9.88 -13.09 3.81
C LEU A 121 -8.46 -13.00 3.20
N PRO A 122 -7.89 -14.12 2.72
CA PRO A 122 -6.72 -14.06 1.85
C PRO A 122 -6.95 -13.10 0.70
N TYR A 123 -5.93 -12.31 0.36
CA TYR A 123 -6.00 -11.32 -0.73
C TYR A 123 -4.87 -11.53 -1.73
N VAL A 124 -5.05 -10.99 -2.94
CA VAL A 124 -4.04 -11.05 -4.00
C VAL A 124 -2.77 -10.33 -3.57
N ASN A 125 -1.60 -10.94 -3.80
CA ASN A 125 -0.30 -10.44 -3.35
C ASN A 125 -0.17 -10.32 -1.82
N MET A 126 -0.87 -11.18 -1.07
CA MET A 126 -0.57 -11.46 0.33
C MET A 126 0.73 -12.25 0.43
N ILE A 127 1.68 -11.76 1.22
CA ILE A 127 3.03 -12.31 1.31
C ILE A 127 3.43 -12.40 2.79
N ASP A 128 4.08 -13.51 3.16
CA ASP A 128 4.69 -13.69 4.47
C ASP A 128 5.51 -12.47 4.88
N GLY A 129 5.26 -11.99 6.09
CA GLY A 129 5.98 -10.87 6.66
C GLY A 129 5.43 -9.48 6.38
N GLN A 130 4.41 -9.33 5.53
CA GLN A 130 3.58 -8.13 5.51
C GLN A 130 2.96 -7.88 6.89
N ARG A 131 2.60 -6.62 7.18
CA ARG A 131 1.99 -6.25 8.45
C ARG A 131 0.58 -5.72 8.23
N ILE A 132 -0.41 -6.41 8.80
CA ILE A 132 -1.80 -6.00 8.80
C ILE A 132 -2.07 -5.21 10.08
N THR A 133 -2.52 -3.97 9.93
CA THR A 133 -3.02 -3.13 11.03
C THR A 133 -4.53 -3.05 10.92
N PHE A 134 -5.23 -3.74 11.83
CA PHE A 134 -6.68 -3.76 11.90
C PHE A 134 -7.20 -2.64 12.79
N THR A 135 -8.28 -2.00 12.35
CA THR A 135 -8.97 -0.93 13.10
C THR A 135 -10.47 -1.21 13.11
N PHE A 136 -11.04 -1.23 14.31
CA PHE A 136 -12.47 -1.28 14.59
C PHE A 136 -12.90 0.02 15.29
N LYS A 137 -14.02 0.59 14.87
CA LYS A 137 -14.62 1.80 15.47
C LYS A 137 -16.10 1.58 15.73
N GLY A 138 -16.58 2.06 16.86
CA GLY A 138 -17.99 2.05 17.22
C GLY A 138 -18.63 3.43 17.09
N PHE A 139 -19.91 3.46 16.72
CA PHE A 139 -20.72 4.66 16.58
C PHE A 139 -22.07 4.47 17.25
N ASP A 140 -22.64 5.56 17.77
CA ASP A 140 -24.01 5.55 18.25
C ASP A 140 -25.04 5.57 17.09
N GLN A 141 -26.34 5.56 17.44
CA GLN A 141 -27.43 5.62 16.46
C GLN A 141 -27.48 6.95 15.68
N SER A 142 -26.89 8.01 16.22
CA SER A 142 -26.76 9.33 15.59
C SER A 142 -25.46 9.47 14.78
N ASN A 143 -24.71 8.37 14.61
CA ASN A 143 -23.44 8.32 13.89
C ASN A 143 -22.29 9.10 14.56
N ASN A 144 -22.39 9.39 15.86
CA ASN A 144 -21.26 9.95 16.61
C ASN A 144 -20.29 8.84 17.00
N PRO A 145 -18.97 9.05 16.87
CA PRO A 145 -17.97 8.07 17.26
C PRO A 145 -18.01 7.85 18.78
N ILE A 146 -17.88 6.59 19.18
CA ILE A 146 -17.71 6.18 20.57
C ILE A 146 -16.24 5.78 20.73
N GLU A 147 -15.40 6.70 21.16
CA GLU A 147 -13.94 6.47 21.24
C GLU A 147 -13.58 5.25 22.11
N ALA A 148 -14.32 5.02 23.20
CA ALA A 148 -14.13 3.86 24.06
C ALA A 148 -14.46 2.51 23.38
N ALA A 149 -15.16 2.52 22.24
CA ALA A 149 -15.41 1.34 21.43
C ALA A 149 -14.25 1.04 20.45
N THR A 150 -13.34 1.99 20.21
CA THR A 150 -12.25 1.81 19.24
C THR A 150 -11.29 0.71 19.68
N TYR A 151 -10.93 -0.17 18.75
CA TYR A 151 -9.96 -1.23 18.96
C TYR A 151 -9.02 -1.32 17.77
N THR A 152 -7.72 -1.42 18.06
CA THR A 152 -6.68 -1.59 17.03
C THR A 152 -5.81 -2.76 17.40
N SER A 153 -5.45 -3.57 16.42
CA SER A 153 -4.51 -4.67 16.59
C SER A 153 -3.64 -4.82 15.36
N THR A 154 -2.47 -5.44 15.53
CA THR A 154 -1.50 -5.60 14.46
C THR A 154 -1.05 -7.04 14.40
N ARG A 155 -0.93 -7.56 13.18
CA ARG A 155 -0.50 -8.92 12.89
C ARG A 155 0.54 -8.90 11.79
N LYS A 156 1.64 -9.63 11.98
CA LYS A 156 2.55 -10.00 10.88
C LYS A 156 1.97 -11.22 10.19
N VAL A 157 1.78 -11.15 8.87
CA VAL A 157 1.28 -12.25 8.03
C VAL A 157 2.25 -13.41 8.09
N ASP A 158 1.73 -14.62 8.25
CA ASP A 158 2.47 -15.88 8.09
C ASP A 158 1.83 -16.81 7.05
N GLU A 159 2.39 -18.02 6.89
CA GLU A 159 1.92 -19.01 5.95
C GLU A 159 0.46 -19.44 6.13
N VAL A 160 -0.03 -19.48 7.38
CA VAL A 160 -1.43 -19.83 7.66
C VAL A 160 -2.34 -18.69 7.21
N ASP A 161 -1.96 -17.45 7.53
CA ASP A 161 -2.72 -16.26 7.13
C ASP A 161 -2.84 -16.16 5.59
N MET A 162 -1.80 -16.56 4.83
CA MET A 162 -1.84 -16.57 3.36
C MET A 162 -2.84 -17.57 2.78
N LEU A 163 -3.12 -18.68 3.47
CA LEU A 163 -4.01 -19.73 2.99
C LEU A 163 -5.46 -19.52 3.45
N GLU A 164 -5.65 -19.08 4.70
CA GLU A 164 -6.96 -19.07 5.35
C GLU A 164 -7.49 -17.67 5.68
N GLY A 165 -6.60 -16.68 5.64
CA GLY A 165 -6.84 -15.34 6.13
C GLY A 165 -6.57 -15.23 7.63
N HIS A 166 -6.90 -14.10 8.23
CA HIS A 166 -6.67 -13.86 9.65
C HIS A 166 -7.96 -13.43 10.35
N VAL A 167 -8.15 -13.88 11.60
CA VAL A 167 -9.26 -13.47 12.45
C VAL A 167 -8.74 -12.58 13.56
N PHE A 168 -9.24 -11.34 13.61
CA PHE A 168 -9.07 -10.47 14.76
C PHE A 168 -10.31 -10.60 15.65
N THR A 169 -10.10 -10.92 16.93
CA THR A 169 -11.18 -10.89 17.92
C THR A 169 -11.23 -9.50 18.55
N VAL A 170 -12.30 -8.76 18.26
CA VAL A 170 -12.62 -7.50 18.93
C VAL A 170 -13.15 -7.83 20.33
N PRO A 171 -12.57 -7.28 21.41
CA PRO A 171 -12.99 -7.61 22.77
C PRO A 171 -14.48 -7.32 23.03
N PHE A 172 -15.11 -8.14 23.88
CA PHE A 172 -16.52 -7.98 24.23
C PHE A 172 -16.87 -6.55 24.70
N TYR A 173 -16.00 -5.91 25.48
CA TYR A 173 -16.21 -4.55 25.96
C TYR A 173 -16.43 -3.55 24.81
N ASN A 174 -15.58 -3.59 23.79
CA ASN A 174 -15.60 -2.68 22.64
C ASN A 174 -16.91 -2.78 21.84
N ILE A 175 -17.45 -3.99 21.69
CA ILE A 175 -18.74 -4.17 21.02
C ILE A 175 -19.92 -3.88 21.95
N ARG A 176 -19.80 -4.16 23.25
CA ARG A 176 -20.88 -3.99 24.23
C ARG A 176 -21.16 -2.53 24.58
N ILE A 177 -20.13 -1.68 24.61
CA ILE A 177 -20.27 -0.25 24.89
C ILE A 177 -21.00 0.49 23.76
N ILE A 178 -20.92 -0.02 22.53
CA ILE A 178 -21.76 0.47 21.42
C ILE A 178 -23.22 0.22 21.77
N CYS A 179 -23.57 -0.99 22.24
CA CYS A 179 -24.92 -1.39 22.62
C CYS A 179 -25.94 -1.35 21.46
N THR A 180 -26.29 -0.16 20.96
CA THR A 180 -27.08 0.09 19.76
C THR A 180 -26.41 1.17 18.91
N GLY A 181 -26.27 0.92 17.61
CA GLY A 181 -25.60 1.84 16.69
C GLY A 181 -24.94 1.11 15.54
N PHE A 182 -23.70 1.48 15.22
CA PHE A 182 -22.94 0.90 14.11
C PHE A 182 -21.52 0.56 14.53
N ALA A 183 -20.94 -0.41 13.83
CA ALA A 183 -19.52 -0.72 13.89
C ALA A 183 -18.94 -0.60 12.49
N GLU A 184 -17.73 -0.06 12.42
CA GLU A 184 -16.92 -0.03 11.20
C GLU A 184 -15.61 -0.76 11.46
N ALA A 185 -15.20 -1.60 10.51
CA ALA A 185 -13.90 -2.25 10.53
C ALA A 185 -13.18 -2.07 9.19
N SER A 186 -11.88 -1.86 9.27
CA SER A 186 -10.98 -1.75 8.13
C SER A 186 -9.57 -2.19 8.53
N TYR A 187 -8.71 -2.41 7.54
CA TYR A 187 -7.32 -2.71 7.80
C TYR A 187 -6.39 -2.06 6.77
N THR A 188 -5.15 -1.85 7.19
CA THR A 188 -4.06 -1.39 6.35
C THR A 188 -3.01 -2.47 6.26
N VAL A 189 -2.62 -2.85 5.05
CA VAL A 189 -1.48 -3.74 4.80
C VAL A 189 -0.26 -2.87 4.56
N SER A 190 0.74 -3.00 5.43
CA SER A 190 2.06 -2.43 5.21
C SER A 190 2.96 -3.49 4.57
N PRO A 191 3.62 -3.15 3.45
CA PRO A 191 4.47 -4.07 2.73
C PRO A 191 5.77 -4.36 3.49
N ILE A 192 6.50 -5.38 3.04
CA ILE A 192 7.82 -5.73 3.57
C ILE A 192 8.82 -4.64 3.14
N GLU A 193 9.78 -4.33 4.00
CA GLU A 193 10.88 -3.41 3.68
C GLU A 193 11.64 -3.90 2.43
N GLY A 194 11.98 -2.97 1.54
CA GLY A 194 12.68 -3.29 0.29
C GLY A 194 11.80 -3.99 -0.77
N SER A 195 10.49 -4.10 -0.58
CA SER A 195 9.58 -4.52 -1.65
C SER A 195 9.21 -3.36 -2.58
N ASN A 196 8.64 -3.70 -3.74
CA ASN A 196 8.05 -2.75 -4.69
C ASN A 196 6.56 -2.47 -4.40
N GLN A 197 6.04 -2.92 -3.26
CA GLN A 197 4.68 -2.65 -2.82
C GLN A 197 4.62 -1.35 -1.99
N SER A 198 3.43 -0.78 -1.90
CA SER A 198 3.08 0.37 -1.07
C SER A 198 2.07 -0.05 0.00
N PRO A 199 1.93 0.72 1.10
CA PRO A 199 0.82 0.53 2.02
C PRO A 199 -0.52 0.62 1.28
N ALA A 200 -1.41 -0.32 1.56
CA ALA A 200 -2.74 -0.40 0.95
C ALA A 200 -3.81 -0.46 2.04
N ASN A 201 -4.93 0.23 1.82
CA ASN A 201 -6.07 0.24 2.74
C ASN A 201 -7.19 -0.61 2.17
N SER A 202 -7.89 -1.33 3.04
CA SER A 202 -9.13 -2.01 2.71
C SER A 202 -10.28 -1.03 2.50
N THR A 203 -11.33 -1.49 1.82
CA THR A 203 -12.65 -0.87 2.00
C THR A 203 -13.11 -1.00 3.45
N VAL A 204 -14.02 -0.13 3.87
CA VAL A 204 -14.60 -0.17 5.22
C VAL A 204 -15.83 -1.07 5.21
N THR A 205 -15.87 -2.04 6.10
CA THR A 205 -17.08 -2.82 6.36
C THR A 205 -17.82 -2.19 7.51
N ARG A 206 -19.06 -1.75 7.25
CA ARG A 206 -19.95 -1.16 8.25
C ARG A 206 -21.14 -2.07 8.52
N VAL A 207 -21.44 -2.33 9.79
CA VAL A 207 -22.56 -3.20 10.21
C VAL A 207 -23.37 -2.54 11.33
N PRO A 208 -24.70 -2.74 11.38
CA PRO A 208 -25.51 -2.35 12.52
C PRO A 208 -25.16 -3.21 13.75
N VAL A 209 -25.22 -2.61 14.92
CA VAL A 209 -24.92 -3.24 16.21
C VAL A 209 -26.16 -3.25 17.09
N LEU A 210 -26.49 -4.42 17.63
CA LEU A 210 -27.51 -4.61 18.66
C LEU A 210 -26.99 -5.63 19.67
N MET A 211 -26.25 -5.17 20.66
CA MET A 211 -25.64 -5.97 21.73
C MET A 211 -26.49 -6.02 23.01
N LEU A 212 -27.75 -5.57 22.95
CA LEU A 212 -28.73 -5.76 24.02
C LEU A 212 -29.20 -7.20 24.04
N LYS A 213 -29.01 -7.89 25.17
CA LYS A 213 -29.66 -9.18 25.39
C LYS A 213 -31.13 -8.96 25.79
N PRO A 214 -32.03 -9.92 25.55
CA PRO A 214 -33.42 -9.81 26.01
C PRO A 214 -33.58 -9.60 27.53
N SER A 215 -32.57 -10.02 28.31
CA SER A 215 -32.50 -9.79 29.76
C SER A 215 -32.03 -8.40 30.16
N ASP A 216 -31.45 -7.63 29.24
CA ASP A 216 -30.87 -6.32 29.52
C ASP A 216 -31.96 -5.25 29.43
N VAL A 217 -32.14 -4.50 30.52
CA VAL A 217 -33.16 -3.43 30.58
C VAL A 217 -32.67 -2.16 29.87
N THR A 218 -31.36 -1.89 29.90
CA THR A 218 -30.74 -0.71 29.27
C THR A 218 -29.36 -1.00 28.71
N CYS A 219 -28.88 -0.11 27.85
CA CYS A 219 -27.47 -0.02 27.52
C CYS A 219 -26.64 0.33 28.77
N LEU A 220 -25.36 -0.03 28.75
CA LEU A 220 -24.41 0.53 29.72
C LEU A 220 -24.37 2.05 29.51
N VAL A 221 -24.27 2.80 30.61
CA VAL A 221 -24.08 4.25 30.53
C VAL A 221 -22.73 4.50 29.85
N ARG A 222 -22.76 5.26 28.76
CA ARG A 222 -21.59 5.59 27.94
C ARG A 222 -20.80 6.73 28.55
#